data_AF-A0A9X4RR76-F1
#
_entry.id   AF-A0A9X4RR76-F1
#
_cell.length_a   1.000
_cell.length_b   1.000
_cell.length_c   1.000
_cell.angle_alpha   90.00
_cell.angle_beta   90.00
_cell.angle_gamma   90.00
#
_symmetry.space_group_name_H-M   'P 1'
#
loop_
_entity.id
_entity.type
_entity.pdbx_description
1 polymer ?
#
loop_
_entity_poly.entity_id
_entity_poly.type
_entity_poly.pdbx_seq_one_letter_code
_entity_poly.pdbx_strand_id
1 'polypeptide(L)'
;MTEQEFFEQADKELEELNQQRADFMAMDFKELNNADYINFLNIGNRIFSEDTTLNIYELYKHPDTRAKCFATIAKIAYHVNNMFQTEERMRTMIDSLELHFQNMVKKLVHQTDSDKLAELLLEIKKDNPNMTAEQESQFIRDIAVSGLLAKD
;
A
#
# COMPACT_ATOMS: atom_id res chain seq x y z
N MET A 1 12.59 1.62 -26.26
CA MET A 1 12.96 1.22 -24.91
C MET A 1 13.66 -0.12 -25.00
N THR A 2 14.98 -0.10 -24.83
CA THR A 2 15.79 -1.30 -24.63
C THR A 2 15.56 -1.84 -23.22
N GLU A 3 16.01 -3.07 -22.96
CA GLU A 3 15.97 -3.66 -21.62
C GLU A 3 16.75 -2.81 -20.60
N GLN A 4 17.93 -2.31 -21.00
CA GLN A 4 18.72 -1.42 -20.15
C GLN A 4 18.00 -0.11 -19.85
N GLU A 5 17.42 0.54 -20.87
CA GLU A 5 16.63 1.76 -20.70
C GLU A 5 15.41 1.54 -19.79
N PHE A 6 14.81 0.35 -19.83
CA PHE A 6 13.69 -0.01 -18.95
C PHE A 6 14.13 -0.11 -17.48
N PHE A 7 15.22 -0.84 -17.20
CA PHE A 7 15.72 -0.98 -15.82
C PHE A 7 16.23 0.35 -15.25
N GLU A 8 16.93 1.16 -16.04
CA GLU A 8 17.38 2.50 -15.61
C GLU A 8 16.19 3.40 -15.26
N GLN A 9 15.12 3.35 -16.05
CA GLN A 9 13.89 4.09 -15.76
C GLN A 9 13.19 3.57 -14.50
N ALA A 10 13.10 2.25 -14.32
CA ALA A 10 12.48 1.63 -13.15
C ALA A 10 13.23 1.99 -11.85
N ASP A 11 14.57 1.99 -11.89
CA ASP A 11 15.41 2.39 -10.74
C ASP A 11 15.15 3.85 -10.35
N LYS A 12 15.04 4.73 -11.35
CA LYS A 12 14.73 6.15 -11.12
C LYS A 12 13.35 6.35 -10.51
N GLU A 13 12.33 5.68 -11.03
CA GLU A 13 10.96 5.74 -10.49
C GLU A 13 10.91 5.21 -9.04
N LEU A 14 11.65 4.15 -8.75
CA LEU A 14 11.77 3.61 -7.39
C LEU A 14 12.45 4.61 -6.44
N GLU A 15 13.50 5.28 -6.88
CA GLU A 15 14.17 6.33 -6.09
C GLU A 15 13.22 7.52 -5.82
N GLU A 16 12.47 7.96 -6.83
CA GLU A 16 11.47 9.02 -6.67
C GLU A 16 10.37 8.64 -5.67
N LEU A 17 9.84 7.41 -5.74
CA LEU A 17 8.85 6.90 -4.79
C LEU A 17 9.41 6.80 -3.36
N ASN A 18 10.65 6.35 -3.22
CA ASN A 18 11.33 6.30 -1.92
C ASN A 18 11.51 7.70 -1.32
N GLN A 19 11.87 8.68 -2.14
CA GLN A 19 11.99 10.07 -1.69
C GLN A 19 10.64 10.65 -1.28
N GLN A 20 9.59 10.46 -2.09
CA GLN A 20 8.23 10.88 -1.75
C GLN A 20 7.76 10.27 -0.43
N ARG A 21 8.07 9.00 -0.18
CA ARG A 21 7.78 8.34 1.09
C ARG A 21 8.55 8.97 2.24
N ALA A 22 9.84 9.25 2.08
CA ALA A 22 10.66 9.89 3.10
C ALA A 22 10.14 11.30 3.43
N ASP A 23 9.79 12.09 2.42
CA ASP A 23 9.23 13.43 2.57
C ASP A 23 7.90 13.37 3.32
N PHE A 24 7.00 12.45 2.93
CA PHE A 24 5.76 12.22 3.65
C PHE A 24 6.01 11.79 5.10
N MET A 25 7.00 10.94 5.37
CA MET A 25 7.35 10.51 6.72
C MET A 25 7.93 11.64 7.58
N ALA A 26 8.59 12.63 6.98
CA ALA A 26 9.09 13.83 7.67
C ALA A 26 8.02 14.91 7.90
N MET A 27 7.00 14.97 7.04
CA MET A 27 5.96 16.01 7.06
C MET A 27 5.13 16.04 8.36
N ASP A 28 5.00 17.21 8.99
CA ASP A 28 4.09 17.47 10.10
C ASP A 28 2.68 17.75 9.58
N PHE A 29 1.68 17.40 10.39
CA PHE A 29 0.28 17.70 10.09
C PHE A 29 0.01 19.18 9.80
N LYS A 30 0.74 20.11 10.43
CA LYS A 30 0.57 21.56 10.24
C LYS A 30 1.01 22.05 8.86
N GLU A 31 1.81 21.26 8.15
CA GLU A 31 2.30 21.59 6.80
C GLU A 31 1.28 21.23 5.72
N LEU A 32 0.25 20.45 6.07
CA LEU A 32 -0.81 20.04 5.17
C LEU A 32 -1.74 21.22 4.84
N ASN A 33 -2.07 21.34 3.56
CA ASN A 33 -3.04 22.31 3.06
C ASN A 33 -4.41 21.66 2.77
N ASN A 34 -5.39 22.47 2.34
CA ASN A 34 -6.75 21.98 2.07
C ASN A 34 -6.83 20.94 0.94
N ALA A 35 -5.95 21.02 -0.07
CA ALA A 35 -5.91 20.02 -1.13
C ALA A 35 -5.40 18.68 -0.59
N ASP A 36 -4.41 18.70 0.30
CA ASP A 36 -3.94 17.50 0.98
C ASP A 36 -5.05 16.87 1.83
N TYR A 37 -5.83 17.70 2.55
CA TYR A 37 -6.97 17.21 3.31
C TYR A 37 -7.98 16.45 2.44
N ILE A 38 -8.34 17.01 1.29
CA ILE A 38 -9.24 16.36 0.33
C ILE A 38 -8.63 15.04 -0.16
N ASN A 39 -7.34 15.01 -0.49
CA ASN A 39 -6.67 13.81 -0.95
C ASN A 39 -6.66 12.70 0.10
N PHE A 40 -6.32 13.02 1.35
CA PHE A 40 -6.35 12.04 2.45
C PHE A 40 -7.76 11.53 2.74
N LEU A 41 -8.78 12.40 2.72
CA LEU A 41 -10.17 11.97 2.89
C LEU A 41 -10.63 11.06 1.74
N ASN A 42 -10.20 11.35 0.50
CA ASN A 42 -10.46 10.49 -0.65
C ASN A 42 -9.80 9.11 -0.49
N ILE A 43 -8.54 9.06 -0.03
CA ILE A 43 -7.85 7.80 0.28
C ILE A 43 -8.61 7.04 1.38
N GLY A 44 -9.00 7.72 2.46
CA GLY A 44 -9.79 7.13 3.54
C GLY A 44 -11.10 6.52 3.06
N ASN A 45 -11.86 7.24 2.22
CA ASN A 45 -13.12 6.75 1.64
C ASN A 45 -12.89 5.53 0.73
N ARG A 46 -11.81 5.52 -0.05
CA ARG A 46 -11.44 4.36 -0.89
C ARG A 46 -11.05 3.15 -0.04
N ILE A 47 -10.39 3.35 1.10
CA ILE A 47 -10.13 2.28 2.08
C ILE A 47 -11.45 1.76 2.67
N PHE A 48 -12.34 2.63 3.15
CA PHE A 48 -13.63 2.22 3.72
C PHE A 48 -14.54 1.47 2.73
N SER A 49 -14.50 1.87 1.45
CA SER A 49 -15.20 1.16 0.36
C SER A 49 -14.45 -0.08 -0.14
N GLU A 50 -13.29 -0.37 0.44
CA GLU A 50 -12.43 -1.49 0.10
C GLU A 50 -12.09 -1.55 -1.41
N ASP A 51 -11.83 -0.38 -1.99
CA ASP A 51 -11.45 -0.16 -3.40
C ASP A 51 -10.03 -0.67 -3.68
N THR A 52 -9.95 -1.86 -4.29
CA THR A 52 -8.68 -2.52 -4.64
C THR A 52 -7.91 -1.84 -5.78
N THR A 53 -8.43 -0.75 -6.37
CA THR A 53 -7.67 0.08 -7.34
C THR A 53 -6.71 1.06 -6.66
N LEU A 54 -6.73 1.17 -5.32
CA LEU A 54 -5.67 1.83 -4.57
C LEU A 54 -4.37 1.02 -4.66
N ASN A 55 -3.22 1.69 -4.52
CA ASN A 55 -1.93 1.00 -4.41
C ASN A 55 -1.80 0.35 -3.02
N ILE A 56 -2.43 -0.82 -2.86
CA ILE A 56 -2.43 -1.59 -1.61
C ILE A 56 -1.04 -2.13 -1.28
N TYR A 57 -0.26 -2.45 -2.31
CA TYR A 57 1.09 -2.96 -2.15
C TYR A 57 2.00 -1.96 -1.43
N GLU A 58 1.91 -0.67 -1.76
CA GLU A 58 2.69 0.38 -1.07
C GLU A 58 2.38 0.42 0.44
N LEU A 59 1.10 0.36 0.81
CA LEU A 59 0.68 0.33 2.21
C LEU A 59 0.99 -1.00 2.91
N TYR A 60 1.04 -2.10 2.16
CA TYR A 60 1.43 -3.42 2.67
C TYR A 60 2.93 -3.50 2.94
N LYS A 61 3.75 -3.05 1.99
CA LYS A 61 5.22 -3.11 2.06
C LYS A 61 5.79 -2.19 3.12
N HIS A 62 5.12 -1.07 3.40
CA HIS A 62 5.59 -0.03 4.32
C HIS A 62 4.61 0.20 5.48
N PRO A 63 4.60 -0.67 6.51
CA PRO A 63 3.64 -0.59 7.61
C PRO A 63 3.75 0.71 8.42
N ASP A 64 4.94 1.27 8.59
CA ASP A 64 5.12 2.56 9.29
C ASP A 64 4.50 3.73 8.50
N THR A 65 4.66 3.71 7.18
CA THR A 65 4.01 4.68 6.27
C THR A 65 2.50 4.52 6.30
N ARG A 66 2.00 3.28 6.30
CA ARG A 66 0.56 3.00 6.46
C ARG A 66 0.02 3.54 7.78
N ALA A 67 0.70 3.27 8.89
CA ALA A 67 0.31 3.75 10.21
C ALA A 67 0.24 5.29 10.25
N LYS A 68 1.26 5.98 9.70
CA LYS A 68 1.25 7.45 9.59
C LYS A 68 0.11 7.95 8.70
N CYS A 69 -0.14 7.30 7.56
CA CYS A 69 -1.23 7.62 6.65
C CYS A 69 -2.59 7.52 7.36
N PHE A 70 -2.86 6.42 8.07
CA PHE A 70 -4.14 6.21 8.75
C PHE A 70 -4.33 7.19 9.92
N ALA A 71 -3.28 7.46 10.69
CA ALA A 71 -3.32 8.48 11.73
C ALA A 71 -3.60 9.88 11.16
N THR A 72 -3.02 10.19 9.99
CA THR A 72 -3.24 11.46 9.29
C THR A 72 -4.67 11.57 8.79
N ILE A 73 -5.20 10.54 8.13
CA ILE A 73 -6.61 10.47 7.68
C ILE A 73 -7.56 10.68 8.85
N ALA A 74 -7.36 9.97 9.97
CA ALA A 74 -8.20 10.11 11.15
C ALA A 74 -8.15 11.54 11.70
N LYS A 75 -6.96 12.13 11.82
CA LYS A 75 -6.78 13.48 12.34
C LYS A 75 -7.44 14.53 11.45
N ILE A 76 -7.34 14.39 10.12
CA ILE A 76 -8.00 15.27 9.15
C ILE A 76 -9.52 15.14 9.27
N ALA A 77 -10.05 13.91 9.34
CA ALA A 77 -11.48 13.68 9.44
C ALA A 77 -12.09 14.38 10.66
N TYR A 78 -11.48 14.26 11.84
CA TYR A 78 -11.97 14.97 13.01
C TYR A 78 -11.73 16.49 12.94
N HIS A 79 -10.61 16.94 12.36
CA HIS A 79 -10.31 18.36 12.19
C HIS A 79 -11.35 19.06 11.30
N VAL A 80 -11.63 18.51 10.11
CA VAL A 80 -12.59 19.08 9.14
C VAL A 80 -14.02 19.06 9.67
N ASN A 81 -14.39 18.04 10.46
CA ASN A 81 -15.74 17.96 11.04
C ASN A 81 -15.91 18.79 12.33
N ASN A 82 -14.90 19.60 12.73
CA ASN A 82 -14.88 20.34 13.99
C ASN A 82 -15.22 19.45 15.21
N MET A 83 -14.82 18.18 15.16
CA MET A 83 -15.11 17.19 16.19
C MET A 83 -13.97 17.10 17.20
N PHE A 84 -14.32 16.94 18.47
CA PHE A 84 -13.33 16.77 19.52
C PHE A 84 -12.55 15.45 19.34
N GLN A 85 -11.23 15.59 19.22
CA GLN A 85 -10.28 14.49 19.06
C GLN A 85 -9.91 13.94 20.44
N THR A 86 -10.40 12.73 20.76
CA THR A 86 -9.89 11.95 21.89
C THR A 86 -8.98 10.85 21.38
N GLU A 87 -8.04 10.40 22.21
CA GLU A 87 -7.16 9.28 21.87
C GLU A 87 -7.96 8.01 21.52
N GLU A 88 -9.06 7.74 22.22
CA GLU A 88 -9.94 6.61 21.98
C GLU A 88 -10.63 6.70 20.60
N ARG A 89 -11.15 7.88 20.25
CA ARG A 89 -11.80 8.13 18.95
C ARG A 89 -10.84 8.02 17.78
N MET A 90 -9.62 8.53 17.96
CA MET A 90 -8.55 8.40 16.98
C MET A 90 -8.18 6.94 16.78
N ARG A 91 -7.95 6.20 17.87
CA ARG A 91 -7.63 4.77 17.82
C ARG A 91 -8.72 3.96 17.13
N THR A 92 -9.98 4.19 17.49
CA THR A 92 -11.14 3.49 16.89
C THR A 92 -11.20 3.69 15.37
N MET A 93 -10.94 4.90 14.89
CA MET A 93 -10.94 5.18 13.45
C MET A 93 -9.75 4.53 12.74
N ILE A 94 -8.56 4.58 13.34
CA ILE A 94 -7.36 3.94 12.80
C ILE A 94 -7.54 2.42 12.74
N ASP A 95 -8.07 1.80 13.79
CA ASP A 95 -8.36 0.36 13.84
C ASP A 95 -9.40 -0.02 12.76
N SER A 96 -10.39 0.84 12.51
CA SER A 96 -11.37 0.64 11.44
C SER A 96 -10.73 0.73 10.05
N LEU A 97 -9.82 1.68 9.82
CA LEU A 97 -9.07 1.78 8.56
C LEU A 97 -8.18 0.55 8.34
N GLU A 98 -7.51 0.08 9.38
CA GLU A 98 -6.70 -1.14 9.33
C GLU A 98 -7.56 -2.37 9.01
N LEU A 99 -8.75 -2.51 9.62
CA LEU A 99 -9.67 -3.60 9.32
C LEU A 99 -10.05 -3.63 7.83
N HIS A 100 -10.44 -2.50 7.26
CA HIS A 100 -10.80 -2.42 5.85
C HIS A 100 -9.60 -2.67 4.93
N PHE A 101 -8.42 -2.13 5.26
CA PHE A 101 -7.18 -2.44 4.55
C PHE A 101 -6.89 -3.94 4.54
N GLN A 102 -7.03 -4.62 5.67
CA GLN A 102 -6.84 -6.08 5.74
C GLN A 102 -7.88 -6.83 4.90
N ASN A 103 -9.10 -6.33 4.79
CA ASN A 103 -10.09 -6.89 3.87
C ASN A 103 -9.70 -6.71 2.39
N MET A 104 -9.15 -5.55 2.03
CA MET A 104 -8.63 -5.31 0.67
C MET A 104 -7.48 -6.26 0.33
N VAL A 105 -6.53 -6.46 1.25
CA VAL A 105 -5.45 -7.44 1.11
C VAL A 105 -6.02 -8.85 0.88
N LYS A 106 -7.02 -9.28 1.66
CA LYS A 106 -7.68 -10.58 1.47
C LYS A 106 -8.38 -10.70 0.12
N LYS A 107 -9.02 -9.63 -0.36
CA LYS A 107 -9.67 -9.59 -1.68
C LYS A 107 -8.64 -9.79 -2.79
N LEU A 108 -7.54 -9.06 -2.75
CA LEU A 108 -6.46 -9.19 -3.74
C LEU A 108 -5.90 -10.61 -3.75
N VAL A 109 -5.61 -11.19 -2.58
CA VAL A 109 -5.15 -12.58 -2.47
C VAL A 109 -6.15 -13.58 -3.07
N HIS A 110 -7.46 -13.40 -2.83
CA HIS A 110 -8.50 -14.26 -3.42
C HIS A 110 -8.64 -14.09 -4.94
N GLN A 111 -8.39 -12.88 -5.43
CA GLN A 111 -8.47 -12.54 -6.85
C GLN A 111 -7.25 -13.03 -7.63
N THR A 112 -6.12 -13.28 -6.98
CA THR A 112 -4.90 -13.78 -7.62
C THR A 112 -5.14 -15.09 -8.38
N ASP A 113 -4.73 -15.12 -9.63
CA ASP A 113 -4.60 -16.30 -10.47
C ASP A 113 -3.44 -17.16 -9.95
N SER A 114 -3.80 -18.22 -9.21
CA SER A 114 -2.85 -19.12 -8.58
C SER A 114 -2.05 -19.93 -9.59
N ASP A 115 -2.61 -20.21 -10.77
CA ASP A 115 -1.92 -20.97 -11.82
C ASP A 115 -0.85 -20.09 -12.46
N LYS A 116 -1.19 -18.85 -12.85
CA LYS A 116 -0.18 -17.87 -13.34
C LYS A 116 0.89 -17.56 -12.31
N LEU A 117 0.52 -17.48 -11.03
CA LEU A 117 1.50 -17.27 -9.96
C LEU A 117 2.46 -18.45 -9.82
N ALA A 118 1.96 -19.68 -9.91
CA ALA A 118 2.79 -20.89 -9.87
C ALA A 118 3.74 -20.95 -11.08
N GLU A 119 3.27 -20.62 -12.28
CA GLU A 119 4.09 -20.52 -13.49
C GLU A 119 5.21 -19.49 -13.35
N LEU A 120 4.89 -18.28 -12.86
CA LEU A 120 5.88 -17.23 -12.63
C LEU A 120 6.93 -17.65 -11.58
N LEU A 121 6.49 -18.29 -10.49
CA LEU A 121 7.39 -18.78 -9.46
C LEU A 121 8.35 -19.86 -9.99
N LEU A 122 7.87 -20.75 -10.87
CA LEU A 122 8.73 -21.73 -11.54
C LEU A 122 9.79 -21.08 -12.40
N GLU A 123 9.45 -20.01 -13.13
CA GLU A 123 10.42 -19.29 -13.97
C GLU A 123 11.51 -18.63 -13.11
N ILE A 124 11.12 -17.91 -12.05
CA ILE A 124 12.06 -17.26 -11.14
C ILE A 124 13.01 -18.26 -10.47
N LYS A 125 12.51 -19.46 -10.12
CA LYS A 125 13.34 -20.51 -9.52
C LYS A 125 14.36 -21.10 -10.47
N LYS A 126 14.19 -20.99 -11.80
CA LYS A 126 15.21 -21.44 -12.77
C LYS A 126 16.48 -20.59 -12.65
N ASP A 127 16.31 -19.28 -12.53
CA ASP A 127 17.40 -18.32 -12.42
C ASP A 127 17.88 -18.13 -10.98
N ASN A 128 17.06 -18.51 -10.00
CA ASN A 128 17.40 -18.52 -8.57
C ASN A 128 17.14 -19.88 -7.91
N PRO A 129 17.93 -20.92 -8.22
CA PRO A 129 17.70 -22.28 -7.71
C PRO A 129 17.90 -22.41 -6.19
N ASN A 130 18.55 -21.43 -5.56
CA ASN A 130 18.82 -21.41 -4.12
C ASN A 130 17.82 -20.53 -3.35
N MET A 131 16.69 -20.16 -3.96
CA MET A 131 15.63 -19.41 -3.30
C MET A 131 15.18 -20.15 -2.04
N THR A 132 15.23 -19.47 -0.90
CA THR A 132 14.79 -20.03 0.38
C THR A 132 13.26 -20.07 0.46
N ALA A 133 12.72 -20.94 1.32
CA ALA A 133 11.28 -21.01 1.56
C ALA A 133 10.68 -19.67 2.04
N GLU A 134 11.45 -18.86 2.78
CA GLU A 134 11.01 -17.54 3.22
C GLU A 134 10.95 -16.55 2.05
N GLN A 135 11.96 -16.54 1.19
CA GLN A 135 11.95 -15.71 -0.02
C GLN A 135 10.79 -16.08 -0.94
N GLU A 136 10.55 -17.38 -1.13
CA GLU A 136 9.42 -17.89 -1.91
C GLU A 136 8.08 -17.44 -1.31
N SER A 137 7.92 -17.62 0.00
CA SER A 137 6.69 -17.22 0.69
C SER A 137 6.47 -15.71 0.62
N GLN A 138 7.52 -14.90 0.74
CA GLN A 138 7.43 -13.46 0.60
C GLN A 138 7.10 -13.06 -0.84
N PHE A 139 7.70 -13.68 -1.84
CA PHE A 139 7.41 -13.43 -3.24
C PHE A 139 5.93 -13.70 -3.57
N ILE A 140 5.41 -14.86 -3.14
CA ILE A 140 3.99 -15.22 -3.30
C ILE A 140 3.08 -14.14 -2.70
N ARG A 141 3.39 -13.68 -1.48
CA ARG A 141 2.62 -12.63 -0.81
C ARG A 141 2.71 -11.30 -1.56
N ASP A 142 3.91 -10.88 -1.97
CA ASP A 142 4.14 -9.61 -2.65
C ASP A 142 3.40 -9.57 -3.99
N ILE A 143 3.46 -10.64 -4.80
CA ILE A 143 2.71 -10.71 -6.05
C ILE A 143 1.20 -10.74 -5.81
N ALA A 144 0.72 -11.52 -4.84
CA ALA A 144 -0.71 -11.58 -4.57
C ALA A 144 -1.28 -10.22 -4.11
N VAL A 145 -0.56 -9.49 -3.27
CA VAL A 145 -0.98 -8.17 -2.77
C VAL A 145 -0.72 -7.06 -3.80
N SER A 146 0.17 -7.26 -4.77
CA SER A 146 0.35 -6.31 -5.88
C SER A 146 -0.86 -6.22 -6.81
N GLY A 147 -1.71 -7.25 -6.86
CA GLY A 147 -2.82 -7.33 -7.80
C GLY A 147 -2.40 -7.58 -9.27
N LEU A 148 -1.10 -7.72 -9.56
CA LEU A 148 -0.58 -7.90 -10.93
C LEU A 148 -1.12 -9.13 -11.64
N LEU A 149 -1.45 -10.18 -10.88
CA LEU A 149 -2.00 -11.43 -11.41
C LEU A 149 -3.47 -11.63 -11.01
N ALA A 150 -4.24 -10.55 -10.83
CA ALA A 150 -5.68 -10.69 -10.59
C ALA A 150 -6.36 -11.40 -11.77
N LYS A 151 -7.34 -12.27 -11.47
CA LYS A 151 -8.21 -12.91 -12.47
C LYS A 151 -9.08 -11.85 -13.15
N ASP A 152 -9.19 -11.94 -14.47
CA ASP A 152 -10.09 -11.13 -15.29
C ASP A 152 -11.57 -11.39 -14.98
#